data_AF-A0A957B9F4-F1
#
_entry.id   AF-A0A957B9F4-F1
#
_cell.length_a   1.000
_cell.length_b   1.000
_cell.length_c   1.000
_cell.angle_alpha   90.00
_cell.angle_beta   90.00
_cell.angle_gamma   90.00
#
_symmetry.space_group_name_H-M   'P 1'
#
loop_
_entity.id
_entity.type
_entity.pdbx_description
1 polymer ?
#
loop_
_entity_poly.entity_id
_entity_poly.type
_entity_poly.pdbx_seq_one_letter_code
_entity_poly.pdbx_strand_id
1 'polypeptide(L)'
;MTSQAGMTDTQPKKRTSHSIETPIDSLIRGVARRVGGSRAREVERFIKFAIVGTIGFIVDFGTLNILQATILPPVNASGEDLGINVAIATTISFFAAVTSNFIWNRLWTYPDSRSSSIRKQLSRFTVVSISGWLVRSTWITLAYLPIGTLLYPMLGSISLFDGMSPEEATAKIGTNVALFIGVFVVMIWNFFANRYWTYGDVS
;
A
#
# COMPACT_ATOMS: atom_id res chain seq x y z
N MET A 1 -19.60 50.18 -39.16
CA MET A 1 -18.39 49.41 -39.52
C MET A 1 -17.28 49.88 -38.60
N THR A 2 -16.71 49.16 -37.65
CA THR A 2 -16.89 47.81 -37.11
C THR A 2 -16.23 47.88 -35.73
N SER A 3 -16.97 47.59 -34.67
CA SER A 3 -16.46 47.63 -33.28
C SER A 3 -15.50 46.46 -33.07
N GLN A 4 -14.23 46.72 -32.73
CA GLN A 4 -13.28 45.68 -32.30
C GLN A 4 -13.60 45.28 -30.87
N ALA A 5 -14.31 44.16 -30.72
CA ALA A 5 -14.49 43.50 -29.43
C ALA A 5 -13.16 42.84 -29.03
N GLY A 6 -12.55 43.35 -27.96
CA GLY A 6 -11.39 42.73 -27.33
C GLY A 6 -11.75 41.34 -26.81
N MET A 7 -11.17 40.31 -27.43
CA MET A 7 -11.10 38.97 -26.85
C MET A 7 -10.22 39.04 -25.60
N THR A 8 -10.86 39.07 -24.42
CA THR A 8 -10.19 38.81 -23.16
C THR A 8 -9.80 37.33 -23.11
N ASP A 9 -8.53 37.06 -23.41
CA ASP A 9 -7.88 35.78 -23.22
C ASP A 9 -7.91 35.41 -21.73
N THR A 10 -8.95 34.70 -21.32
CA THR A 10 -9.09 34.16 -19.96
C THR A 10 -8.28 32.87 -19.90
N GLN A 11 -6.96 33.03 -19.78
CA GLN A 11 -6.06 31.94 -19.44
C GLN A 11 -6.62 31.23 -18.19
N PRO A 12 -6.92 29.91 -18.25
CA PRO A 12 -7.46 29.20 -17.12
C PRO A 12 -6.44 29.25 -15.98
N LYS A 13 -6.80 29.95 -14.91
CA LYS A 13 -6.00 30.13 -13.70
C LYS A 13 -5.61 28.75 -13.18
N LYS A 14 -4.36 28.33 -13.43
CA LYS A 14 -3.80 27.06 -12.95
C LYS A 14 -3.96 27.06 -11.42
N ARG A 15 -4.96 26.35 -10.91
CA ARG A 15 -5.22 26.29 -9.47
C ARG A 15 -4.01 25.63 -8.84
N THR A 16 -3.17 26.43 -8.19
CA THR A 16 -2.03 25.96 -7.41
C THR A 16 -2.56 25.15 -6.25
N SER A 17 -2.66 23.83 -6.45
CA SER A 17 -2.97 22.90 -5.38
C SER A 17 -1.81 22.96 -4.38
N HIS A 18 -1.99 23.65 -3.25
CA HIS A 18 -0.99 23.65 -2.19
C HIS A 18 -0.83 22.21 -1.69
N SER A 19 0.24 21.53 -2.11
CA SER A 19 0.66 20.26 -1.55
C SER A 19 1.06 20.45 -0.10
N ILE A 20 0.67 19.52 0.77
CA ILE A 20 1.25 19.46 2.11
C ILE A 20 2.71 19.07 1.92
N GLU A 21 3.64 20.01 2.14
CA GLU A 21 5.06 19.71 2.13
C GLU A 21 5.49 19.30 3.53
N THR A 22 6.14 18.14 3.64
CA THR A 22 6.68 17.64 4.91
C THR A 22 8.21 17.80 4.94
N PRO A 23 8.85 17.86 6.12
CA PRO A 23 10.32 17.95 6.21
C PRO A 23 11.04 16.81 5.47
N ILE A 24 10.40 15.63 5.42
CA ILE A 24 10.92 14.43 4.76
C ILE A 24 10.93 14.56 3.23
N ASP A 25 10.13 15.47 2.65
CA ASP A 25 10.08 15.68 1.20
C ASP A 25 11.44 16.12 0.64
N SER A 26 12.20 16.90 1.42
CA SER A 26 13.54 17.33 1.02
C SER A 26 14.50 16.14 0.83
N LEU A 27 14.46 15.19 1.78
CA LEU A 27 15.23 13.95 1.73
C LEU A 27 14.77 13.06 0.57
N ILE A 28 13.46 12.86 0.42
CA ILE A 28 12.88 12.05 -0.66
C ILE A 28 13.30 12.61 -2.02
N ARG A 29 13.18 13.93 -2.23
CA ARG A 29 13.61 14.59 -3.48
C ARG A 29 15.11 14.41 -3.71
N GLY A 30 15.93 14.47 -2.66
CA GLY A 30 17.37 14.22 -2.73
C GLY A 30 17.68 12.81 -3.24
N VAL A 31 17.08 11.78 -2.63
CA VAL A 31 17.23 10.37 -3.03
C VAL A 31 16.69 10.16 -4.45
N ALA A 32 15.51 10.69 -4.74
CA ALA A 32 14.86 10.52 -6.03
C ALA A 32 15.65 11.15 -7.19
N ARG A 33 16.31 12.29 -6.98
CA ARG A 33 17.22 12.88 -7.98
C ARG A 33 18.45 12.02 -8.22
N ARG A 34 19.04 11.45 -7.17
CA ARG A 34 20.22 10.59 -7.27
C ARG A 34 19.93 9.27 -7.98
N VAL A 35 18.80 8.64 -7.67
CA VAL A 35 18.43 7.32 -8.22
C VAL A 35 17.70 7.44 -9.57
N GLY A 36 16.85 8.45 -9.71
CA GLY A 36 15.91 8.55 -10.82
C GLY A 36 16.38 9.36 -12.02
N GLY A 37 17.37 10.25 -11.89
CA GLY A 37 17.82 11.11 -12.98
C GLY A 37 16.65 11.84 -13.67
N SER A 38 16.41 11.53 -14.96
CA SER A 38 15.27 12.07 -15.73
C SER A 38 13.89 11.66 -15.22
N ARG A 39 13.81 10.57 -14.44
CA ARG A 39 12.58 10.02 -13.83
C ARG A 39 12.44 10.37 -12.34
N ALA A 40 13.23 11.32 -11.82
CA ALA A 40 13.22 11.67 -10.40
C ALA A 40 11.82 11.97 -9.83
N ARG A 41 10.92 12.59 -10.61
CA ARG A 41 9.53 12.84 -10.18
C ARG A 41 8.73 11.56 -9.91
N GLU A 42 8.88 10.54 -10.76
CA GLU A 42 8.17 9.27 -10.56
C GLU A 42 8.79 8.46 -9.42
N VAL A 43 10.12 8.56 -9.22
CA VAL A 43 10.79 7.97 -8.05
C VAL A 43 10.33 8.63 -6.75
N GLU A 44 10.19 9.96 -6.71
CA GLU A 44 9.61 10.66 -5.54
C GLU A 44 8.20 10.16 -5.24
N ARG A 45 7.33 10.07 -6.26
CA ARG A 45 5.96 9.56 -6.10
C ARG A 45 5.94 8.11 -5.62
N PHE A 46 6.84 7.27 -6.12
CA PHE A 46 6.97 5.88 -5.69
C PHE A 46 7.39 5.77 -4.23
N ILE A 47 8.40 6.54 -3.80
CA ILE A 47 8.86 6.55 -2.41
C ILE A 47 7.72 7.02 -1.48
N LYS A 48 7.02 8.11 -1.83
CA LYS A 48 5.86 8.59 -1.08
C LYS A 48 4.77 7.53 -1.00
N PHE A 49 4.45 6.90 -2.11
CA PHE A 49 3.47 5.81 -2.17
C PHE A 49 3.86 4.63 -1.25
N ALA A 50 5.13 4.23 -1.25
CA ALA A 50 5.64 3.17 -0.39
C ALA A 50 5.56 3.54 1.10
N ILE A 51 5.90 4.79 1.46
CA ILE A 51 5.75 5.31 2.83
C ILE A 51 4.29 5.27 3.26
N VAL A 52 3.39 5.78 2.42
CA VAL A 52 1.95 5.75 2.68
C VAL A 52 1.47 4.31 2.86
N GLY A 53 1.87 3.39 1.97
CA GLY A 53 1.54 1.97 2.09
C GLY A 53 2.01 1.35 3.40
N THR A 54 3.19 1.75 3.88
CA THR A 54 3.73 1.31 5.18
C THR A 54 2.89 1.84 6.34
N ILE A 55 2.46 3.11 6.29
CA ILE A 55 1.53 3.69 7.27
C ILE A 55 0.21 2.90 7.27
N GLY A 56 -0.33 2.58 6.09
CA GLY A 56 -1.53 1.74 5.97
C GLY A 56 -1.37 0.37 6.62
N PHE A 57 -0.21 -0.28 6.44
CA PHE A 57 0.07 -1.55 7.10
C PHE A 57 0.10 -1.42 8.64
N ILE A 58 0.71 -0.35 9.17
CA ILE A 58 0.71 -0.10 10.62
C ILE A 58 -0.71 0.12 11.14
N VAL A 59 -1.54 0.86 10.40
CA VAL A 59 -2.95 1.06 10.73
C VAL A 59 -3.70 -0.27 10.70
N ASP A 60 -3.54 -1.07 9.65
CA ASP A 60 -4.17 -2.38 9.52
C ASP A 60 -3.82 -3.30 10.70
N PHE A 61 -2.52 -3.51 10.90
CA PHE A 61 -2.00 -4.37 11.95
C PHE A 61 -2.41 -3.87 13.34
N GLY A 62 -2.26 -2.56 13.60
CA GLY A 62 -2.63 -1.97 14.88
C GLY A 62 -4.13 -2.08 15.16
N THR A 63 -4.98 -1.73 14.20
CA THR A 63 -6.44 -1.82 14.34
C THR A 63 -6.89 -3.25 14.54
N LEU A 64 -6.35 -4.22 13.78
CA LEU A 64 -6.68 -5.63 13.95
C LEU A 64 -6.35 -6.14 15.35
N ASN A 65 -5.13 -5.86 15.84
CA ASN A 65 -4.70 -6.31 17.16
C ASN A 65 -5.51 -5.64 18.28
N ILE A 66 -5.81 -4.35 18.17
CA ILE A 66 -6.65 -3.65 19.17
C ILE A 66 -8.06 -4.23 19.19
N LEU A 67 -8.69 -4.44 18.02
CA LEU A 67 -10.03 -5.03 17.93
C LEU A 67 -10.05 -6.43 18.55
N GLN A 68 -9.08 -7.28 18.20
CA GLN A 68 -8.98 -8.64 18.74
C GLN A 68 -8.66 -8.67 20.24
N ALA A 69 -7.90 -7.69 20.76
CA ALA A 69 -7.60 -7.61 22.19
C ALA A 69 -8.75 -7.05 23.04
N THR A 70 -9.75 -6.40 22.43
CA THR A 70 -10.78 -5.64 23.18
C THR A 70 -12.21 -6.07 22.87
N ILE A 71 -12.68 -5.87 21.63
CA ILE A 71 -14.09 -5.94 21.26
C ILE A 71 -14.42 -7.26 20.53
N LEU A 72 -13.49 -7.80 19.76
CA LEU A 72 -13.68 -8.93 18.85
C LEU A 72 -12.62 -10.03 19.09
N PRO A 73 -12.58 -10.63 20.30
CA PRO A 73 -11.61 -11.67 20.59
C PRO A 73 -11.73 -12.85 19.63
N PRO A 74 -10.60 -13.43 19.18
CA PRO A 74 -10.59 -14.52 18.22
C PRO A 74 -11.04 -15.85 18.84
N VAL A 75 -10.94 -15.97 20.16
CA VAL A 75 -11.36 -17.14 20.94
C VAL A 75 -12.19 -16.69 22.14
N ASN A 76 -13.18 -17.50 22.53
CA ASN A 76 -13.95 -17.24 23.76
C ASN A 76 -13.20 -17.73 25.01
N ALA A 77 -13.78 -17.50 26.20
CA ALA A 77 -13.21 -17.94 27.48
C ALA A 77 -13.07 -19.47 27.60
N SER A 78 -13.83 -20.23 26.79
CA SER A 78 -13.79 -21.69 26.72
C SER A 78 -12.76 -22.22 25.71
N GLY A 79 -12.07 -21.33 24.98
CA GLY A 79 -11.09 -21.69 23.94
C GLY A 79 -11.71 -22.03 22.59
N GLU A 80 -12.99 -21.75 22.36
CA GLU A 80 -13.63 -21.98 21.06
C GLU A 80 -13.33 -20.84 20.08
N ASP A 81 -13.03 -21.19 18.83
CA ASP A 81 -12.74 -20.24 17.76
C ASP A 81 -13.97 -19.41 17.36
N LEU A 82 -13.84 -18.09 17.48
CA LEU A 82 -14.82 -17.11 17.02
C LEU A 82 -14.43 -16.58 15.64
N GLY A 83 -14.46 -17.45 14.63
CA GLY A 83 -14.07 -17.10 13.26
C GLY A 83 -14.81 -15.88 12.70
N ILE A 84 -16.05 -15.65 13.11
CA ILE A 84 -16.81 -14.45 12.73
C ILE A 84 -16.20 -13.15 13.27
N ASN A 85 -15.69 -13.16 14.51
CA ASN A 85 -15.02 -12.01 15.11
C ASN A 85 -13.74 -11.67 14.34
N VAL A 86 -12.96 -12.70 13.97
CA VAL A 86 -11.75 -12.55 13.17
C VAL A 86 -12.08 -11.94 11.81
N ALA A 87 -13.12 -12.44 11.13
CA ALA A 87 -13.55 -11.92 9.84
C ALA A 87 -13.98 -10.44 9.93
N ILE A 88 -14.76 -10.07 10.95
CA ILE A 88 -15.20 -8.69 11.16
C ILE A 88 -14.00 -7.79 11.48
N ALA A 89 -13.13 -8.19 12.40
CA ALA A 89 -11.95 -7.39 12.79
C ALA A 89 -11.00 -7.17 11.61
N THR A 90 -10.77 -8.21 10.80
CA THR A 90 -9.96 -8.14 9.57
C THR A 90 -10.60 -7.23 8.52
N THR A 91 -11.93 -7.25 8.40
CA THR A 91 -12.66 -6.38 7.47
C THR A 91 -12.54 -4.92 7.89
N ILE A 92 -12.75 -4.60 9.18
CA ILE A 92 -12.68 -3.23 9.70
C ILE A 92 -11.26 -2.65 9.56
N SER A 93 -10.24 -3.42 9.97
CA SER A 93 -8.83 -3.01 9.83
C SER A 93 -8.44 -2.75 8.39
N PHE A 94 -8.84 -3.64 7.47
CA PHE A 94 -8.60 -3.45 6.04
C PHE A 94 -9.20 -2.15 5.50
N PHE A 95 -10.46 -1.84 5.82
CA PHE A 95 -11.09 -0.59 5.39
C PHE A 95 -10.43 0.64 6.01
N ALA A 96 -10.00 0.57 7.27
CA ALA A 96 -9.26 1.64 7.92
C ALA A 96 -7.92 1.91 7.20
N ALA A 97 -7.20 0.85 6.85
CA ALA A 97 -5.94 0.92 6.11
C ALA A 97 -6.11 1.49 4.69
N VAL A 98 -7.11 1.00 3.94
CA VAL A 98 -7.41 1.51 2.58
C VAL A 98 -7.79 3.00 2.63
N THR A 99 -8.60 3.39 3.61
CA THR A 99 -9.03 4.80 3.78
C THR A 99 -7.84 5.68 4.13
N SER A 100 -7.01 5.27 5.09
CA SER A 100 -5.78 5.96 5.47
C SER A 100 -4.86 6.13 4.25
N ASN A 101 -4.60 5.05 3.52
CA ASN A 101 -3.76 5.07 2.32
C ASN A 101 -4.32 5.99 1.24
N PHE A 102 -5.62 5.98 1.02
CA PHE A 102 -6.25 6.86 0.03
C PHE A 102 -6.12 8.33 0.42
N ILE A 103 -6.39 8.67 1.69
CA ILE A 103 -6.31 10.05 2.20
C ILE A 103 -4.88 10.57 2.02
N TRP A 104 -3.88 9.83 2.51
CA TRP A 104 -2.49 10.24 2.39
C TRP A 104 -2.01 10.31 0.95
N ASN A 105 -2.40 9.36 0.09
CA ASN A 105 -2.04 9.42 -1.32
C ASN A 105 -2.67 10.64 -2.03
N ARG A 106 -3.92 10.99 -1.72
CA ARG A 106 -4.57 12.19 -2.29
C ARG A 106 -3.98 13.49 -1.76
N LEU A 107 -3.60 13.54 -0.48
CA LEU A 107 -3.13 14.77 0.16
C LEU A 107 -1.63 15.05 -0.06
N TRP A 108 -0.81 14.00 -0.16
CA TRP A 108 0.65 14.13 -0.16
C TRP A 108 1.33 13.56 -1.41
N THR A 109 0.93 12.38 -1.88
CA THR A 109 1.55 11.73 -3.06
C THR A 109 1.07 12.36 -4.37
N TYR A 110 -0.23 12.63 -4.48
CA TYR A 110 -0.91 13.19 -5.66
C TYR A 110 -1.80 14.40 -5.28
N PRO A 111 -1.23 15.46 -4.69
CA PRO A 111 -2.00 16.63 -4.23
C PRO A 111 -2.80 17.31 -5.34
N ASP A 112 -2.32 17.23 -6.58
CA ASP A 112 -2.99 17.78 -7.77
C ASP A 112 -4.24 17.00 -8.16
N SER A 113 -4.40 15.76 -7.70
CA SER A 113 -5.59 14.93 -7.98
C SER A 113 -6.84 15.39 -7.24
N ARG A 114 -6.73 16.41 -6.38
CA ARG A 114 -7.82 16.91 -5.53
C ARG A 114 -8.95 17.59 -6.31
N SER A 115 -8.69 18.04 -7.53
CA SER A 115 -9.72 18.60 -8.43
C SER A 115 -10.70 17.55 -8.96
N SER A 116 -10.34 16.26 -8.90
CA SER A 116 -11.16 15.16 -9.39
C SER A 116 -12.07 14.56 -8.31
N SER A 117 -13.14 13.89 -8.74
CA SER A 117 -14.15 13.27 -7.86
C SER A 117 -13.53 12.27 -6.86
N ILE A 118 -13.80 12.49 -5.57
CA ILE A 118 -13.35 11.63 -4.47
C ILE A 118 -13.84 10.20 -4.64
N ARG A 119 -15.14 10.04 -4.92
CA ARG A 119 -15.79 8.71 -5.00
C ARG A 119 -15.18 7.85 -6.11
N LYS A 120 -14.92 8.45 -7.27
CA LYS A 120 -14.34 7.77 -8.44
C LYS A 120 -12.89 7.35 -8.19
N GLN A 121 -12.10 8.19 -7.50
CA GLN A 121 -10.71 7.84 -7.17
C GLN A 121 -10.65 6.80 -6.06
N LEU A 122 -11.49 6.91 -5.02
CA LEU A 122 -11.55 5.93 -3.95
C LEU A 122 -11.96 4.56 -4.49
N SER A 123 -12.99 4.47 -5.34
CA SER A 123 -13.40 3.18 -5.90
C SER A 123 -12.30 2.52 -6.72
N ARG A 124 -11.62 3.26 -7.60
CA ARG A 124 -10.48 2.76 -8.38
C ARG A 124 -9.32 2.33 -7.48
N PHE A 125 -8.96 3.15 -6.50
CA PHE A 125 -7.90 2.84 -5.55
C PHE A 125 -8.19 1.56 -4.75
N THR A 126 -9.43 1.43 -4.26
CA THR A 126 -9.87 0.24 -3.54
C THR A 126 -9.85 -1.00 -4.43
N VAL A 127 -10.33 -0.91 -5.68
CA VAL A 127 -10.27 -2.02 -6.64
C VAL A 127 -8.83 -2.48 -6.86
N VAL A 128 -7.91 -1.54 -7.15
CA VAL A 128 -6.49 -1.86 -7.33
C VAL A 128 -5.91 -2.51 -6.06
N SER A 129 -6.22 -1.96 -4.88
CA SER A 129 -5.74 -2.47 -3.60
C SER A 129 -6.22 -3.89 -3.31
N ILE A 130 -7.51 -4.19 -3.56
CA ILE A 130 -8.09 -5.53 -3.40
C ILE A 130 -7.46 -6.50 -4.40
N SER A 131 -7.32 -6.11 -5.66
CA SER A 131 -6.67 -6.96 -6.68
C SER A 131 -5.24 -7.29 -6.29
N GLY A 132 -4.47 -6.30 -5.83
CA GLY A 132 -3.12 -6.51 -5.32
C GLY A 132 -3.08 -7.46 -4.12
N TRP A 133 -4.00 -7.29 -3.16
CA TRP A 133 -4.11 -8.18 -2.01
C TRP A 133 -4.41 -9.62 -2.42
N LEU A 134 -5.36 -9.85 -3.33
CA LEU A 134 -5.70 -11.18 -3.83
C LEU A 134 -4.51 -11.85 -4.52
N VAL A 135 -3.86 -11.14 -5.44
CA VAL A 135 -2.66 -11.65 -6.15
C VAL A 135 -1.56 -12.02 -5.15
N ARG A 136 -1.32 -11.16 -4.16
CA ARG A 136 -0.34 -11.42 -3.09
C ARG A 136 -0.68 -12.68 -2.31
N SER A 137 -1.93 -12.81 -1.87
CA SER A 137 -2.38 -13.94 -1.05
C SER A 137 -2.29 -15.24 -1.84
N THR A 138 -2.74 -15.27 -3.10
CA THR A 138 -2.60 -16.44 -3.98
C THR A 138 -1.15 -16.81 -4.20
N TRP A 139 -0.27 -15.82 -4.44
CA TRP A 139 1.16 -16.06 -4.58
C TRP A 139 1.75 -16.72 -3.32
N ILE A 140 1.47 -16.17 -2.13
CA ILE A 140 2.01 -16.73 -0.87
C ILE A 140 1.55 -18.17 -0.68
N THR A 141 0.26 -18.45 -0.85
CA THR A 141 -0.32 -19.79 -0.68
C THR A 141 0.31 -20.82 -1.61
N LEU A 142 0.68 -20.43 -2.82
CA LEU A 142 1.29 -21.35 -3.80
C LEU A 142 2.81 -21.45 -3.65
N ALA A 143 3.47 -20.37 -3.26
CA ALA A 143 4.94 -20.26 -3.31
C ALA A 143 5.63 -20.60 -1.98
N TYR A 144 4.94 -20.57 -0.84
CA TYR A 144 5.60 -20.76 0.46
C TYR A 144 6.31 -22.11 0.56
N LEU A 145 5.67 -23.22 0.17
CA LEU A 145 6.28 -24.55 0.31
C LEU A 145 7.45 -24.79 -0.66
N PRO A 146 7.34 -24.47 -1.97
CA PRO A 146 8.48 -24.55 -2.89
C PRO A 146 9.68 -23.69 -2.47
N ILE A 147 9.43 -22.47 -2.00
CA ILE A 147 10.50 -21.56 -1.55
C ILE A 147 11.13 -22.07 -0.25
N GLY A 148 10.30 -22.53 0.70
CA GLY A 148 10.77 -23.07 1.97
C GLY A 148 11.69 -24.27 1.76
N THR A 149 11.25 -25.23 0.94
CA THR A 149 12.03 -26.45 0.65
C THR A 149 13.36 -26.14 -0.05
N LEU A 150 13.39 -25.15 -0.94
CA LEU A 150 14.61 -24.69 -1.60
C LEU A 150 15.60 -24.03 -0.63
N LEU A 151 15.11 -23.23 0.32
CA LEU A 151 15.94 -22.39 1.18
C LEU A 151 16.27 -23.00 2.55
N TYR A 152 15.51 -24.00 3.01
CA TYR A 152 15.73 -24.68 4.28
C TYR A 152 17.17 -25.21 4.44
N PRO A 153 17.80 -25.84 3.43
CA PRO A 153 19.19 -26.30 3.55
C PRO A 153 20.21 -25.18 3.85
N MET A 154 19.89 -23.93 3.49
CA MET A 154 20.77 -22.78 3.70
C MET A 154 20.44 -22.01 4.99
N LEU A 155 19.16 -21.98 5.38
CA LEU A 155 18.66 -21.09 6.43
C LEU A 155 18.12 -21.84 7.67
N GLY A 156 17.89 -23.15 7.57
CA GLY A 156 17.27 -23.95 8.62
C GLY A 156 18.12 -24.11 9.90
N SER A 157 19.43 -23.87 9.80
CA SER A 157 20.36 -23.92 10.94
C SER A 157 20.54 -22.58 11.66
N ILE A 158 19.82 -21.54 11.27
CA ILE A 158 19.88 -20.23 11.93
C ILE A 158 19.18 -20.34 13.29
N SER A 159 19.76 -19.74 14.33
CA SER A 159 19.25 -19.75 15.72
C SER A 159 17.81 -19.22 15.87
N LEU A 160 17.30 -18.48 14.89
CA LEU A 160 15.91 -18.03 14.84
C LEU A 160 14.88 -19.18 14.68
N PHE A 161 15.32 -20.36 14.23
CA PHE A 161 14.48 -21.55 14.03
C PHE A 161 14.77 -22.65 15.06
N ASP A 162 15.59 -22.35 16.07
CA ASP A 162 15.95 -23.32 17.09
C ASP A 162 14.72 -23.76 17.89
N GLY A 163 14.59 -25.06 18.13
CA GLY A 163 13.41 -25.65 18.77
C GLY A 163 12.15 -25.79 17.89
N MET A 164 12.20 -25.41 16.61
CA MET A 164 11.13 -25.73 15.65
C MET A 164 11.38 -27.07 14.96
N SER A 165 10.31 -27.76 14.55
CA SER A 165 10.47 -28.94 13.70
C SER A 165 10.98 -28.53 12.30
N PRO A 166 11.66 -29.42 11.56
CA PRO A 166 12.10 -29.13 10.19
C PRO A 166 10.97 -28.66 9.26
N GLU A 167 9.77 -29.22 9.44
CA GLU A 167 8.58 -28.86 8.65
C GLU A 167 8.11 -27.43 8.98
N GLU A 168 8.06 -27.07 10.26
CA GLU A 168 7.69 -25.73 10.71
C GLU A 168 8.70 -24.67 10.25
N ALA A 169 10.00 -24.97 10.38
CA ALA A 169 11.06 -24.08 9.92
C ALA A 169 10.97 -23.86 8.40
N THR A 170 10.77 -24.93 7.63
CA THR A 170 10.58 -24.87 6.18
C THR A 170 9.39 -23.99 5.81
N ALA A 171 8.23 -24.20 6.44
CA ALA A 171 7.02 -23.43 6.18
C ALA A 171 7.19 -21.95 6.56
N LYS A 172 7.85 -21.64 7.69
CA LYS A 172 8.10 -20.25 8.11
C LYS A 172 9.09 -19.53 7.20
N ILE A 173 10.20 -20.16 6.84
CA ILE A 173 11.17 -19.59 5.88
C ILE A 173 10.46 -19.27 4.56
N GLY A 174 9.75 -20.27 4.04
CA GLY A 174 8.99 -20.16 2.80
C GLY A 174 7.96 -19.04 2.82
N THR A 175 7.16 -18.97 3.88
CA THR A 175 6.09 -17.96 4.03
C THR A 175 6.67 -16.55 4.10
N ASN A 176 7.73 -16.32 4.89
CA ASN A 176 8.33 -14.99 5.03
C ASN A 176 8.97 -14.50 3.73
N VAL A 177 9.67 -15.38 3.01
CA VAL A 177 10.29 -15.02 1.73
C VAL A 177 9.21 -14.79 0.66
N ALA A 178 8.22 -15.67 0.56
CA ALA A 178 7.09 -15.49 -0.36
C ALA A 178 6.32 -14.19 -0.06
N LEU A 179 6.11 -13.88 1.22
CA LEU A 179 5.48 -12.64 1.68
C LEU A 179 6.28 -11.42 1.24
N PHE A 180 7.60 -11.41 1.48
CA PHE A 180 8.45 -10.28 1.12
C PHE A 180 8.42 -10.00 -0.38
N ILE A 181 8.59 -11.04 -1.20
CA ILE A 181 8.51 -10.95 -2.67
C ILE A 181 7.12 -10.46 -3.10
N GLY A 182 6.07 -11.09 -2.56
CA GLY A 182 4.69 -10.77 -2.92
C GLY A 182 4.33 -9.33 -2.58
N VAL A 183 4.69 -8.85 -1.38
CA VAL A 183 4.49 -7.44 -0.97
C VAL A 183 5.24 -6.51 -1.90
N PHE A 184 6.49 -6.79 -2.22
CA PHE A 184 7.31 -5.93 -3.07
C PHE A 184 6.74 -5.81 -4.49
N VAL A 185 6.42 -6.95 -5.12
CA VAL A 185 5.83 -6.99 -6.47
C VAL A 185 4.48 -6.29 -6.51
N VAL A 186 3.61 -6.58 -5.54
CA VAL A 186 2.27 -5.98 -5.46
C VAL A 186 2.33 -4.49 -5.16
N MET A 187 3.32 -4.02 -4.38
CA MET A 187 3.54 -2.60 -4.16
C MET A 187 3.89 -1.87 -5.46
N ILE A 188 4.78 -2.44 -6.28
CA ILE A 188 5.13 -1.89 -7.60
C ILE A 188 3.91 -1.86 -8.52
N TRP A 189 3.17 -2.97 -8.60
CA TRP A 189 1.92 -3.05 -9.37
C TRP A 189 0.92 -2.00 -8.90
N ASN A 190 0.66 -1.91 -7.60
CA ASN A 190 -0.28 -0.97 -7.01
C ASN A 190 0.12 0.48 -7.31
N PHE A 191 1.42 0.80 -7.27
CA PHE A 191 1.91 2.12 -7.64
C PHE A 191 1.57 2.45 -9.09
N PHE A 192 1.97 1.61 -10.04
CA PHE A 192 1.76 1.88 -11.46
C PHE A 192 0.28 1.86 -11.86
N ALA A 193 -0.49 0.90 -11.37
CA ALA A 193 -1.92 0.83 -11.59
C ALA A 193 -2.62 2.10 -11.09
N ASN A 194 -2.30 2.58 -9.87
CA ASN A 194 -2.86 3.82 -9.37
C ASN A 194 -2.34 5.05 -10.13
N ARG A 195 -1.06 5.08 -10.50
CA ARG A 195 -0.45 6.20 -11.23
C ARG A 195 -1.11 6.42 -12.60
N TYR A 196 -1.41 5.35 -13.33
CA TYR A 196 -1.97 5.43 -14.68
C TYR A 196 -3.50 5.41 -14.70
N TRP A 197 -4.16 4.73 -13.75
CA TRP A 197 -5.62 4.59 -13.77
C TRP A 197 -6.36 5.47 -12.76
N THR A 198 -5.88 5.53 -11.52
CA THR A 198 -6.52 6.32 -10.45
C THR A 198 -6.17 7.80 -10.56
N TYR A 199 -4.91 8.09 -10.88
CA TYR A 199 -4.32 9.43 -10.92
C TYR A 199 -3.79 9.82 -12.31
N GLY A 200 -4.22 9.13 -13.37
CA GLY A 200 -3.78 9.39 -14.74
C GLY A 200 -4.05 10.81 -15.24
N ASP A 201 -5.07 11.46 -14.67
CA ASP A 201 -5.47 12.83 -15.02
C ASP A 201 -4.52 13.91 -14.47
N VAL A 202 -3.49 13.51 -13.70
CA VAL A 202 -2.54 14.41 -13.04
C VAL A 202 -1.24 14.49 -13.83
N SER A 203 -0.95 15.67 -14.38
CA SER A 203 0.26 16.02 -15.14
C SER A 203 1.45 16.38 -14.26
#